data_AF-B0W5M4-F1
#
_entry.id   AF-B0W5M4-F1
#
_cell.length_a   1.000
_cell.length_b   1.000
_cell.length_c   1.000
_cell.angle_alpha   90.00
_cell.angle_beta   90.00
_cell.angle_gamma   90.00
#
_symmetry.space_group_name_H-M   'P 1'
#
loop_
_entity.id
_entity.type
_entity.pdbx_description
1 polymer ?
#
loop_
_entity_poly.entity_id
_entity_poly.type
_entity_poly.pdbx_seq_one_letter_code
_entity_poly.pdbx_strand_id
1 'polypeptide(L)'
;MKSINGGESFECQHGPLECEGNMAQSCILNFLPEQDRQVSYVSCQMDFNADPRGWECAFRSGVNLVNAQQCAEGPLGVQLQLEAERRTRQIPLTFVPTIVFNDQFDQSLTDRAFTDFFGVMCELTNNGAVGC
;
A
#
# COMPACT_ATOMS: atom_id res chain seq x y z
N MET A 1 8.78 -6.16 0.62
CA MET A 1 10.06 -5.42 0.62
C MET A 1 10.78 -5.61 1.95
N LYS A 2 12.10 -5.73 1.94
CA LYS A 2 12.96 -5.93 3.12
C LYS A 2 14.07 -4.88 3.16
N SER A 3 14.30 -4.24 4.30
CA SER A 3 15.43 -3.30 4.46
C SER A 3 16.77 -4.03 4.62
N ILE A 4 17.81 -3.40 4.08
CA ILE A 4 19.22 -3.77 4.26
C ILE A 4 19.89 -2.68 5.09
N ASN A 5 20.69 -3.09 6.08
CA ASN A 5 21.45 -2.19 6.97
C ASN A 5 20.63 -1.03 7.57
N GLY A 6 19.37 -1.28 7.93
CA GLY A 6 18.51 -0.24 8.52
C GLY A 6 17.99 0.80 7.52
N GLY A 7 17.89 0.45 6.24
CA GLY A 7 17.29 1.30 5.20
C GLY A 7 18.31 1.95 4.25
N GLU A 8 19.57 1.50 4.25
CA GLU A 8 20.55 1.90 3.22
C GLU A 8 20.11 1.46 1.82
N SER A 9 19.45 0.31 1.74
CA SER A 9 18.82 -0.18 0.52
C SER A 9 17.65 -1.11 0.85
N PHE A 10 16.89 -1.48 -0.17
CA PHE A 10 15.72 -2.33 -0.04
C PHE A 10 15.73 -3.44 -1.10
N GLU A 11 15.27 -4.62 -0.69
CA GLU A 11 15.11 -5.80 -1.53
C GLU A 11 13.63 -6.12 -1.72
N CYS A 12 13.20 -6.36 -2.96
CA CYS A 12 11.84 -6.68 -3.33
C CYS A 12 11.78 -7.94 -4.22
N GLN A 13 10.67 -8.66 -4.18
CA GLN A 13 10.52 -9.97 -4.84
C GLN A 13 10.62 -9.85 -6.37
N HIS A 14 10.15 -8.75 -6.92
CA HIS A 14 10.11 -8.44 -8.34
C HIS A 14 11.21 -7.45 -8.75
N GLY A 15 12.25 -7.30 -7.92
CA GLY A 15 13.44 -6.52 -8.23
C GLY A 15 13.32 -5.01 -7.99
N PRO A 16 14.27 -4.20 -8.51
CA PRO A 16 14.41 -2.79 -8.13
C PRO A 16 13.22 -1.89 -8.50
N LEU A 17 12.53 -2.17 -9.61
CA LEU A 17 11.38 -1.37 -10.03
C LEU A 17 10.21 -1.47 -9.05
N GLU A 18 10.00 -2.66 -8.45
CA GLU A 18 9.02 -2.83 -7.38
C GLU A 18 9.41 -2.04 -6.12
N CYS A 19 10.70 -1.99 -5.78
CA CYS A 19 11.16 -1.17 -4.65
C CYS A 19 10.96 0.33 -4.92
N GLU A 20 11.24 0.80 -6.13
CA GLU A 20 11.00 2.19 -6.54
C GLU A 20 9.50 2.52 -6.50
N GLY A 21 8.66 1.65 -7.04
CA GLY A 21 7.20 1.79 -7.00
C GLY A 21 6.65 1.81 -5.57
N ASN A 22 7.11 0.90 -4.69
CA ASN A 22 6.73 0.88 -3.28
C ASN A 22 7.15 2.18 -2.57
N MET A 23 8.36 2.69 -2.85
CA MET A 23 8.86 3.94 -2.31
C MET A 23 7.98 5.12 -2.72
N ALA A 24 7.71 5.25 -4.02
CA ALA A 24 6.84 6.28 -4.58
C ALA A 24 5.43 6.18 -3.99
N GLN A 25 4.84 4.99 -3.94
CA GLN A 25 3.50 4.74 -3.42
C GLN A 25 3.36 5.21 -1.96
N SER A 26 4.29 4.87 -1.07
CA SER A 26 4.25 5.36 0.31
C SER A 26 4.33 6.89 0.40
N CYS A 27 5.19 7.52 -0.39
CA CYS A 27 5.33 8.98 -0.40
C CYS A 27 4.09 9.68 -0.97
N ILE A 28 3.52 9.16 -2.05
CA ILE A 28 2.32 9.72 -2.67
C ILE A 28 1.13 9.61 -1.71
N LEU A 29 0.95 8.45 -1.08
CA LEU A 29 -0.10 8.25 -0.07
C LEU A 29 0.08 9.17 1.14
N ASN A 30 1.33 9.40 1.59
CA ASN A 30 1.63 10.32 2.69
C ASN A 30 1.22 11.78 2.39
N PHE A 31 1.25 12.20 1.11
CA PHE A 31 0.89 13.57 0.71
C PHE A 31 -0.53 13.71 0.14
N LEU A 32 -1.26 12.62 -0.05
CA LEU A 32 -2.67 12.66 -0.45
C LEU A 32 -3.56 12.74 0.81
N PRO A 33 -4.33 13.83 0.99
CA PRO A 33 -5.07 14.07 2.24
C PRO A 33 -6.39 13.29 2.34
N GLU A 34 -6.95 12.86 1.21
CA GLU A 34 -8.29 12.29 1.11
C GLU A 34 -8.22 10.81 0.75
N GLN A 35 -8.97 9.98 1.47
CA GLN A 35 -9.02 8.54 1.24
C GLN A 35 -9.45 8.20 -0.20
N ASP A 36 -10.43 8.91 -0.75
CA ASP A 36 -10.91 8.67 -2.12
C ASP A 36 -9.80 8.89 -3.17
N ARG A 37 -8.94 9.89 -2.95
CA ARG A 37 -7.79 10.16 -3.82
C ARG A 37 -6.69 9.13 -3.64
N GLN A 38 -6.46 8.67 -2.40
CA GLN A 38 -5.54 7.57 -2.12
C GLN A 38 -5.96 6.28 -2.82
N VAL A 39 -7.24 5.90 -2.68
CA VAL A 39 -7.81 4.70 -3.34
C VAL A 39 -7.77 4.85 -4.86
N SER A 40 -8.11 6.03 -5.40
CA SER A 40 -8.02 6.27 -6.85
C SER A 40 -6.59 6.15 -7.38
N TYR A 41 -5.61 6.66 -6.63
CA TYR A 41 -4.20 6.50 -6.96
C TYR A 41 -3.77 5.03 -6.96
N VAL A 42 -4.07 4.28 -5.89
CA VAL A 42 -3.71 2.86 -5.80
C VAL A 42 -4.42 2.06 -6.89
N SER A 43 -5.70 2.33 -7.17
CA SER A 43 -6.44 1.65 -8.24
C SER A 43 -5.82 1.90 -9.61
N CYS A 44 -5.32 3.11 -9.88
CA CYS A 44 -4.57 3.40 -11.09
C CYS A 44 -3.25 2.62 -11.11
N GLN A 45 -2.51 2.62 -10.00
CA GLN A 45 -1.18 2.00 -9.88
C GLN A 45 -1.21 0.49 -10.05
N MET A 46 -2.30 -0.15 -9.64
CA MET A 46 -2.48 -1.60 -9.68
C MET A 46 -3.06 -2.08 -11.03
N ASP A 47 -3.32 -1.17 -11.99
CA ASP A 47 -3.67 -1.57 -13.35
C ASP A 47 -2.48 -2.26 -14.04
N PHE A 48 -2.76 -3.32 -14.79
CA PHE A 48 -1.72 -4.12 -15.45
C PHE A 48 -0.83 -3.31 -16.41
N ASN A 49 -1.36 -2.24 -17.00
CA ASN A 49 -0.65 -1.40 -17.96
C ASN A 49 -0.06 -0.12 -17.33
N ALA A 50 -0.17 0.05 -16.01
CA ALA A 50 0.34 1.23 -15.33
C ALA A 50 1.87 1.29 -15.31
N ASP A 51 2.42 2.50 -15.19
CA ASP A 51 3.83 2.70 -14.86
C ASP A 51 4.16 2.04 -13.51
N PRO A 52 5.06 1.05 -13.44
CA PRO A 52 5.35 0.33 -12.19
C PRO A 52 5.97 1.24 -11.12
N ARG A 53 6.54 2.39 -11.50
CA ARG A 53 7.08 3.40 -10.56
C ARG A 53 6.00 4.34 -10.02
N GLY A 54 4.90 4.45 -10.75
CA GLY A 54 3.67 5.11 -10.32
C GLY A 54 3.59 6.61 -10.43
N TRP A 55 4.52 7.22 -11.16
CA TRP A 55 4.54 8.67 -11.36
C TRP A 55 3.41 9.13 -12.29
N GLU A 56 2.98 8.29 -13.24
CA GLU A 56 1.81 8.60 -14.07
C GLU A 56 0.53 8.71 -13.21
N CYS A 57 0.29 7.73 -12.35
CA CYS A 57 -0.85 7.72 -11.44
C CYS A 57 -0.75 8.82 -10.39
N ALA A 58 0.46 9.18 -9.96
CA ALA A 58 0.70 10.33 -9.09
C ALA A 58 0.26 11.65 -9.74
N PHE A 59 0.57 11.85 -11.02
CA PHE A 59 0.13 13.03 -11.75
C PHE A 59 -1.40 13.11 -11.80
N ARG A 60 -2.07 12.00 -12.13
CA ARG A 60 -3.54 11.91 -12.18
C ARG A 60 -4.19 12.10 -10.82
N SER A 61 -3.54 11.65 -9.74
CA SER A 61 -4.06 11.79 -8.38
C SER A 61 -4.05 13.24 -7.92
N GLY A 62 -3.24 14.11 -8.55
CA GLY A 62 -3.07 15.53 -8.23
C GLY A 62 -2.25 15.78 -6.96
N VAL A 63 -1.41 14.82 -6.56
CA VAL A 63 -0.40 15.04 -5.51
C VAL A 63 0.64 16.06 -5.99
N ASN A 64 1.28 16.76 -5.06
CA ASN A 64 2.45 17.57 -5.40
C ASN A 64 3.63 16.63 -5.78
N LEU A 65 3.89 16.52 -7.08
CA LEU A 65 4.93 15.63 -7.63
C LEU A 65 6.34 15.97 -7.11
N VAL A 66 6.64 17.25 -6.90
CA VAL A 66 7.96 17.67 -6.39
C VAL A 66 8.16 17.15 -4.97
N ASN A 67 7.15 17.33 -4.11
CA ASN A 67 7.22 16.83 -2.73
C ASN A 67 7.28 15.30 -2.69
N ALA A 68 6.48 14.63 -3.53
CA ALA A 68 6.48 13.17 -3.62
C ALA A 68 7.83 12.62 -4.07
N GLN A 69 8.45 13.23 -5.09
CA GLN A 69 9.79 12.86 -5.57
C GLN A 69 10.86 13.10 -4.51
N GLN A 70 10.87 14.28 -3.87
CA GLN A 70 11.80 14.58 -2.78
C GLN A 70 11.67 13.61 -1.60
N CYS A 71 10.45 13.15 -1.31
CA CYS A 71 10.23 12.11 -0.32
C CYS A 71 10.81 10.77 -0.76
N ALA A 72 10.55 10.34 -2.00
CA ALA A 72 10.99 9.04 -2.50
C ALA A 72 12.53 8.93 -2.59
N GLU A 73 13.20 10.05 -2.87
CA GLU A 73 14.67 10.15 -2.92
C GLU A 73 15.29 10.50 -1.55
N GLY A 74 14.46 10.74 -0.54
CA GLY A 74 14.86 11.35 0.72
C GLY A 74 14.68 10.46 1.95
N PRO A 75 15.10 10.96 3.13
CA PRO A 75 15.00 10.21 4.39
C PRO A 75 13.56 9.92 4.80
N LEU A 76 12.59 10.74 4.37
CA LEU A 76 11.17 10.50 4.66
C LEU A 76 10.68 9.22 3.99
N GLY A 77 11.04 8.97 2.72
CA GLY A 77 10.70 7.72 2.04
C GLY A 77 11.27 6.51 2.76
N VAL A 78 12.55 6.56 3.16
CA VAL A 78 13.19 5.50 3.95
C VAL A 78 12.43 5.24 5.26
N GLN A 79 12.06 6.29 5.99
CA GLN A 79 11.29 6.17 7.24
C GLN A 79 9.92 5.52 7.02
N LEU A 80 9.19 5.94 5.98
CA LEU A 80 7.89 5.37 5.63
C LEU A 80 8.01 3.88 5.31
N GLN A 81 9.06 3.49 4.59
CA GLN A 81 9.30 2.09 4.25
C GLN A 81 9.71 1.22 5.43
N LEU A 82 10.54 1.74 6.33
CA LEU A 82 10.89 1.03 7.57
C LEU A 82 9.65 0.83 8.45
N GLU A 83 8.76 1.81 8.52
CA GLU A 83 7.49 1.67 9.24
C GLU A 83 6.56 0.65 8.55
N ALA A 84 6.46 0.68 7.22
CA ALA A 84 5.69 -0.32 6.46
C ALA A 84 6.22 -1.73 6.67
N GLU A 85 7.54 -1.91 6.65
CA GLU A 85 8.19 -3.19 6.97
C GLU A 85 7.92 -3.61 8.41
N ARG A 86 8.04 -2.70 9.39
CA ARG A 86 7.76 -2.98 10.80
C ARG A 86 6.33 -3.48 11.01
N ARG A 87 5.34 -2.84 10.40
CA ARG A 87 3.93 -3.28 10.45
C ARG A 87 3.74 -4.64 9.79
N THR A 88 4.30 -4.82 8.59
CA THR A 88 4.18 -6.08 7.84
C THR A 88 4.78 -7.26 8.60
N ARG A 89 5.91 -7.08 9.31
CA ARG A 89 6.55 -8.12 10.13
C ARG A 89 5.71 -8.57 11.34
N GLN A 90 4.69 -7.82 11.73
CA GLN A 90 3.76 -8.21 12.80
C GLN A 90 2.68 -9.17 12.31
N ILE A 91 2.56 -9.36 10.99
CA ILE A 91 1.59 -10.22 10.34
C ILE A 91 2.32 -11.50 9.89
N PRO A 92 1.76 -12.70 10.11
CA PRO A 92 2.33 -13.95 9.61
C PRO A 92 2.10 -14.09 8.09
N LEU A 93 2.77 -13.24 7.32
CA LEU A 93 2.59 -13.10 5.88
C LEU A 93 3.06 -14.36 5.13
N THR A 94 2.12 -15.05 4.47
CA THR A 94 2.40 -16.21 3.59
C THR A 94 2.19 -15.89 2.11
N PHE A 95 1.41 -14.85 1.79
CA PHE A 95 1.02 -14.45 0.44
C PHE A 95 0.63 -12.96 0.38
N VAL A 96 0.68 -12.35 -0.80
CA VAL A 96 0.16 -11.00 -1.05
C VAL A 96 -0.88 -11.03 -2.18
N PRO A 97 -2.01 -10.31 -2.06
CA PRO A 97 -2.37 -9.41 -0.96
C PRO A 97 -2.80 -10.14 0.31
N THR A 98 -2.63 -9.49 1.47
CA THR A 98 -3.11 -9.93 2.79
C THR A 98 -3.97 -8.81 3.40
N ILE A 99 -5.14 -9.17 3.94
CA ILE A 99 -6.14 -8.22 4.45
C ILE A 99 -6.27 -8.41 5.96
N VAL A 100 -6.19 -7.31 6.71
CA VAL A 100 -6.27 -7.29 8.17
C VAL A 100 -7.45 -6.40 8.57
N PHE A 101 -8.26 -6.88 9.50
CA PHE A 101 -9.43 -6.16 10.01
C PHE A 101 -9.18 -5.75 11.47
N ASN A 102 -9.44 -4.48 11.80
CA ASN A 102 -9.29 -3.95 13.17
C ASN A 102 -7.93 -4.28 13.82
N ASP A 103 -6.85 -4.18 13.04
CA ASP A 103 -5.47 -4.51 13.45
C ASP A 103 -5.27 -5.96 13.94
N GLN A 104 -6.19 -6.88 13.63
CA GLN A 104 -6.12 -8.30 13.99
C GLN A 104 -6.04 -9.16 12.72
N PHE A 105 -4.95 -9.91 12.59
CA PHE A 105 -4.81 -10.89 11.51
C PHE A 105 -5.65 -12.13 11.82
N ASP A 106 -6.47 -12.54 10.86
CA ASP A 106 -7.22 -13.79 10.87
C ASP A 106 -7.13 -14.42 9.48
N GLN A 107 -6.60 -15.65 9.42
CA GLN A 107 -6.39 -16.37 8.16
C GLN A 107 -7.72 -16.61 7.43
N SER A 108 -8.80 -16.95 8.16
CA SER A 108 -10.09 -17.20 7.55
C SER A 108 -10.71 -15.92 6.99
N LEU A 109 -10.57 -14.80 7.71
CA LEU A 109 -11.07 -13.51 7.23
C LEU A 109 -10.29 -13.04 5.99
N THR A 110 -8.95 -13.12 5.97
CA THR A 110 -8.19 -12.72 4.77
C THR A 110 -8.52 -13.61 3.57
N ASP A 111 -8.67 -14.92 3.76
CA ASP A 111 -9.00 -15.85 2.67
C ASP A 111 -10.38 -15.54 2.06
N ARG A 112 -11.39 -15.28 2.90
CA ARG A 112 -12.72 -14.90 2.42
C ARG A 112 -12.72 -13.50 1.80
N ALA A 113 -12.05 -12.54 2.45
CA ALA A 113 -12.02 -11.17 1.99
C ALA A 113 -11.27 -11.01 0.66
N PHE A 114 -10.34 -11.92 0.34
CA PHE A 114 -9.67 -11.94 -0.96
C PHE A 114 -10.65 -12.17 -2.11
N THR A 115 -11.71 -12.96 -1.91
CA THR A 115 -12.72 -13.24 -2.95
C THR A 115 -14.02 -12.46 -2.77
N ASP A 116 -14.38 -12.13 -1.53
CA ASP A 116 -15.62 -11.45 -1.16
C ASP A 116 -15.37 -10.46 -0.01
N PHE A 117 -14.60 -9.42 -0.29
CA PHE A 117 -14.34 -8.34 0.68
C PHE A 117 -15.65 -7.70 1.17
N PHE A 118 -16.61 -7.51 0.26
CA PHE A 118 -17.88 -6.86 0.57
C PHE A 118 -18.72 -7.68 1.56
N GLY A 119 -18.87 -8.99 1.34
CA GLY A 119 -19.58 -9.88 2.26
C GLY A 119 -18.95 -9.92 3.65
N VAL A 120 -17.61 -9.98 3.74
CA VAL A 120 -16.89 -9.92 5.02
C VAL A 120 -17.13 -8.57 5.72
N MET A 121 -17.13 -7.46 4.99
CA MET A 121 -17.44 -6.14 5.56
C MET A 121 -18.87 -6.07 6.11
N CYS A 122 -19.85 -6.63 5.41
CA CYS A 122 -21.24 -6.69 5.92
C CYS A 122 -21.35 -7.55 7.17
N GLU A 123 -20.68 -8.71 7.21
CA GLU A 123 -20.60 -9.57 8.40
C GLU A 123 -20.04 -8.80 9.60
N LEU A 124 -18.86 -8.18 9.44
CA LEU A 124 -18.16 -7.49 10.53
C LEU A 124 -18.89 -6.24 11.03
N THR A 125 -19.73 -5.63 10.19
CA THR A 125 -20.55 -4.47 10.55
C THR A 125 -21.96 -4.84 11.00
N ASN A 126 -22.29 -6.14 11.12
CA ASN A 126 -23.63 -6.63 11.43
C ASN A 126 -24.71 -6.09 10.45
N ASN A 127 -24.38 -6.02 9.17
CA ASN A 127 -25.18 -5.39 8.10
C ASN A 127 -25.52 -3.91 8.36
N GLY A 128 -24.70 -3.22 9.15
CA GLY A 128 -24.88 -1.82 9.50
C GLY A 128 -24.23 -0.82 8.54
N ALA A 129 -23.36 -1.28 7.63
CA ALA A 129 -22.75 -0.44 6.60
C ALA A 129 -23.70 -0.22 5.43
N VAL A 130 -23.64 0.97 4.81
CA VAL A 130 -24.45 1.30 3.63
C VAL A 130 -24.10 0.37 2.48
N GLY A 131 -25.10 -0.30 1.92
CA GLY A 131 -24.95 -1.23 0.79
C GLY A 131 -25.09 -2.69 1.21
N CYS A 132 -24.81 -2.99 2.48
CA CYS A 132 -25.43 -4.13 3.16
C CYS A 132 -26.94 -3.83 3.33
#